data_AF-A0A0L0FRK8-F1
#
_entry.id   AF-A0A0L0FRK8-F1
#
_cell.length_a   1.000
_cell.length_b   1.000
_cell.length_c   1.000
_cell.angle_alpha   90.00
_cell.angle_beta   90.00
_cell.angle_gamma   90.00
#
_symmetry.space_group_name_H-M   'P 1'
#
loop_
_entity.id
_entity.type
_entity.pdbx_description
1 polymer ?
#
loop_
_entity_poly.entity_id
_entity_poly.type
_entity_poly.pdbx_seq_one_letter_code
_entity_poly.pdbx_strand_id
1 'polypeptide(L)'
;MYGKAAATNTTSSIRQDFITFFEGKGHPQVPSSSLVPTADATLLFTAADANEQSVFPPMVAFHLLERHGLPVDVTMVMARQNGYTLDLAAVEDVIDEQRTSSRKTHQQEQKNRTQMSDKGPTAATVMRRWGESGIRSTFQDRFGPIQSVVRAVHVDEKNDVYAVLDPCPFYGESGGQVGDTGVVMATTGDTADGCTYTVVDTLTPYKGMSAVRMRRTAMNSTANENTTVNSTSNQIGDIPLISVGDTVSASVDAERRKRIAQHHTATHCLHATLRKVLGEHVVQAGSLVTPDRLRFDFTHSKALTAKQLRGIESAINVFSRSGADTAPHIHSHTHTHTHTDTHAHAHTQPHTAVGTLAHAPAPAPPSRTVTTDCLPYMEAINGGAMALFGEKYEDDVRVVTLTGLDGNRYSSELCGGSHVDQVIECFPFRILTESAVAAGTRRIEAVVGQAAVDTYRDTEQIVQRVASLVKSPNSAQVETRVQSLQNDLKESKREIDQLLQSVAMAPVLGETFFAGQYSGVEVKVHMLPEELSAKIVRLRATHLAKVETGTAHVCIHGNKLVASKCGTISKDVIHCGQLVKCVTTELGGKGGGSPTLAEGSVSAEALSAQAIVGAVEYALRM
;
A
#
# COMPACT_ATOMS: atom_id res chain seq x y z
N MET A 1 -24.02 37.77 23.32
CA MET A 1 -22.95 37.92 22.32
C MET A 1 -22.60 36.53 21.82
N TYR A 2 -23.26 36.07 20.75
CA TYR A 2 -23.09 34.72 20.18
C TYR A 2 -21.78 34.65 19.39
N GLY A 3 -20.93 33.67 19.71
CA GLY A 3 -19.64 33.41 19.05
C GLY A 3 -19.79 32.47 17.84
N LYS A 4 -19.13 32.84 16.74
CA LYS A 4 -19.19 32.28 15.39
C LYS A 4 -19.17 30.74 15.30
N ALA A 5 -20.13 30.20 14.54
CA ALA A 5 -20.14 28.85 14.02
C ALA A 5 -18.91 28.58 13.13
N ALA A 6 -18.31 27.40 13.26
CA ALA A 6 -17.27 26.91 12.36
C ALA A 6 -17.83 26.84 10.92
N ALA A 7 -17.10 27.41 9.97
CA ALA A 7 -17.50 27.44 8.57
C ALA A 7 -17.54 26.00 8.02
N THR A 8 -18.75 25.51 7.73
CA THR A 8 -18.98 24.33 6.92
C THR A 8 -18.48 24.63 5.50
N ASN A 9 -17.48 23.89 5.04
CA ASN A 9 -17.04 23.99 3.65
C ASN A 9 -18.20 23.55 2.75
N THR A 10 -18.79 24.51 2.05
CA THR A 10 -19.84 24.26 1.07
C THR A 10 -19.26 23.55 -0.15
N THR A 11 -20.10 22.83 -0.90
CA THR A 11 -19.73 22.21 -2.19
C THR A 11 -19.07 23.21 -3.15
N SER A 12 -19.48 24.47 -3.09
CA SER A 12 -18.88 25.58 -3.85
C SER A 12 -17.44 25.89 -3.42
N SER A 13 -17.14 25.86 -2.12
CA SER A 13 -15.79 26.04 -1.56
C SER A 13 -14.83 24.93 -2.06
N ILE A 14 -15.28 23.67 -2.00
CA ILE A 14 -14.49 22.51 -2.44
C ILE A 14 -14.22 22.56 -3.95
N ARG A 15 -15.21 22.96 -4.76
CA ARG A 15 -15.05 23.15 -6.21
C ARG A 15 -14.02 24.25 -6.50
N GLN A 16 -14.09 25.37 -5.79
CA GLN A 16 -13.15 26.47 -5.99
C GLN A 16 -11.72 26.06 -5.62
N ASP A 17 -11.54 25.30 -4.53
CA ASP A 17 -10.24 24.76 -4.12
C ASP A 17 -9.68 23.76 -5.13
N PHE A 18 -10.55 22.96 -5.78
CA PHE A 18 -10.18 22.05 -6.85
C PHE A 18 -9.68 22.79 -8.09
N ILE A 19 -10.38 23.84 -8.51
CA ILE A 19 -9.98 24.66 -9.67
C ILE A 19 -8.64 25.37 -9.37
N THR A 20 -8.53 26.01 -8.21
CA THR A 20 -7.32 26.74 -7.77
C THR A 20 -6.08 25.83 -7.75
N PHE A 21 -6.25 24.56 -7.38
CA PHE A 21 -5.16 23.59 -7.39
C PHE A 21 -4.57 23.36 -8.79
N PHE A 22 -5.41 23.27 -9.82
CA PHE A 22 -4.96 23.04 -11.20
C PHE A 22 -4.44 24.33 -11.87
N GLU A 23 -4.98 25.50 -11.50
CA GLU A 23 -4.39 26.79 -11.90
C GLU A 23 -2.94 26.93 -11.43
N GLY A 24 -2.65 26.55 -10.18
CA GLY A 24 -1.28 26.54 -9.65
C GLY A 24 -0.33 25.55 -10.34
N LYS A 25 -0.85 24.64 -11.18
CA LYS A 25 -0.07 23.72 -12.03
C LYS A 25 0.03 24.20 -13.49
N GLY A 26 -0.41 25.42 -13.78
CA GLY A 26 -0.34 26.04 -15.10
C GLY A 26 -1.54 25.71 -16.00
N HIS A 27 -2.62 25.12 -15.46
CA HIS A 27 -3.83 24.88 -16.23
C HIS A 27 -4.72 26.14 -16.26
N PRO A 28 -5.15 26.62 -17.44
CA PRO A 28 -6.07 27.74 -17.53
C PRO A 28 -7.48 27.33 -17.06
N GLN A 29 -8.11 28.16 -16.22
CA GLN A 29 -9.53 28.00 -15.92
C GLN A 29 -10.35 28.32 -17.18
N VAL A 30 -10.98 27.28 -17.72
CA VAL A 30 -11.94 27.41 -18.81
C VAL A 30 -13.36 27.41 -18.24
N PRO A 31 -14.33 28.11 -18.86
CA PRO A 31 -15.74 27.98 -18.52
C PRO A 31 -16.11 26.49 -18.50
N SER A 32 -17.00 26.08 -17.59
CA SER A 32 -17.46 24.69 -17.57
C SER A 32 -18.07 24.34 -18.92
N SER A 33 -17.34 23.54 -19.70
CA SER A 33 -17.90 22.87 -20.86
C SER A 33 -19.07 22.02 -20.37
N SER A 34 -20.22 22.12 -21.03
CA SER A 34 -21.29 21.16 -20.82
C SER A 34 -20.71 19.76 -21.04
N LEU A 35 -21.00 18.84 -20.12
CA LEU A 35 -20.70 17.41 -20.28
C LEU A 35 -21.56 16.76 -21.38
N VAL A 36 -22.46 17.53 -21.99
CA VAL A 36 -23.28 17.14 -23.13
C VAL A 36 -22.53 17.49 -24.42
N PRO A 37 -22.15 16.50 -25.25
CA PRO A 37 -21.52 16.74 -26.55
C PRO A 37 -22.42 17.59 -27.44
N THR A 38 -21.89 18.70 -27.98
CA THR A 38 -22.60 19.60 -28.91
C THR A 38 -22.98 18.96 -30.25
N ALA A 39 -22.46 17.76 -30.54
CA ALA A 39 -22.63 17.09 -31.83
C ALA A 39 -23.72 16.00 -31.86
N ASP A 40 -24.33 15.64 -30.73
CA ASP A 40 -25.39 14.63 -30.70
C ASP A 40 -26.58 15.07 -29.84
N ALA A 41 -27.54 15.72 -30.51
CA ALA A 41 -28.78 16.22 -29.92
C ALA A 41 -29.73 15.10 -29.43
N THR A 42 -29.36 13.83 -29.61
CA THR A 42 -30.17 12.68 -29.20
C THR A 42 -29.88 12.21 -27.78
N LEU A 43 -28.84 12.74 -27.12
CA LEU A 43 -28.30 12.09 -25.93
C LEU A 43 -28.65 12.66 -24.57
N LEU A 44 -29.27 13.84 -24.39
CA LEU A 44 -29.84 14.27 -23.09
C LEU A 44 -30.61 15.60 -23.26
N PHE A 45 -31.94 15.51 -23.15
CA PHE A 45 -32.91 16.63 -23.04
C PHE A 45 -33.08 17.54 -24.27
N THR A 46 -33.84 17.10 -25.26
CA THR A 46 -34.72 18.05 -25.97
C THR A 46 -35.85 18.43 -25.01
N ALA A 47 -35.75 19.62 -24.44
CA ALA A 47 -36.89 20.31 -23.86
C ALA A 47 -37.91 20.62 -24.97
N ALA A 48 -38.80 19.67 -25.21
CA ALA A 48 -40.13 19.84 -25.75
C ALA A 48 -40.91 18.58 -25.34
N ASP A 49 -41.79 18.73 -24.34
CA ASP A 49 -42.77 17.74 -23.87
C ASP A 49 -42.30 16.62 -22.91
N ALA A 50 -41.58 16.97 -21.83
CA ALA A 50 -41.46 16.06 -20.69
C ALA A 50 -42.68 16.18 -19.77
N ASN A 51 -43.61 15.23 -19.87
CA ASN A 51 -44.62 14.96 -18.83
C ASN A 51 -43.91 14.51 -17.54
N GLU A 52 -44.57 14.68 -16.37
CA GLU A 52 -44.10 14.35 -15.01
C GLU A 52 -43.76 12.85 -14.75
N GLN A 53 -43.49 12.04 -15.79
CA GLN A 53 -43.23 10.60 -15.72
C GLN A 53 -42.18 10.11 -16.74
N SER A 54 -41.21 10.92 -17.15
CA SER A 54 -40.12 10.43 -18.02
C SER A 54 -39.12 9.54 -17.25
N VAL A 55 -38.96 8.28 -17.68
CA VAL A 55 -37.99 7.34 -17.11
C VAL A 55 -36.59 7.64 -17.65
N PHE A 56 -35.60 7.74 -16.77
CA PHE A 56 -34.19 7.96 -17.10
C PHE A 56 -33.60 6.69 -17.75
N PRO A 57 -32.95 6.78 -18.92
CA PRO A 57 -32.46 5.61 -19.64
C PRO A 57 -31.41 4.80 -18.84
N PRO A 58 -31.63 3.49 -18.60
CA PRO A 58 -30.73 2.66 -17.81
C PRO A 58 -29.30 2.58 -18.34
N MET A 59 -29.14 2.51 -19.67
CA MET A 59 -27.83 2.52 -20.35
C MET A 59 -27.02 3.79 -20.08
N VAL A 60 -27.68 4.93 -19.93
CA VAL A 60 -27.01 6.21 -19.67
C VAL A 60 -26.52 6.25 -18.22
N ALA A 61 -27.31 5.73 -17.27
CA ALA A 61 -26.88 5.59 -15.88
C ALA A 61 -25.68 4.64 -15.76
N PHE A 62 -25.67 3.53 -16.52
CA PHE A 62 -24.51 2.65 -16.63
C PHE A 62 -23.27 3.38 -17.15
N HIS A 63 -23.37 4.20 -18.20
CA HIS A 63 -22.22 4.94 -18.71
C HIS A 63 -21.71 6.01 -17.75
N LEU A 64 -22.61 6.67 -16.99
CA LEU A 64 -22.21 7.59 -15.93
C LEU A 64 -21.42 6.87 -14.83
N LEU A 65 -21.82 5.65 -14.49
CA LEU A 65 -21.08 4.81 -13.57
C LEU A 65 -19.73 4.35 -14.15
N GLU A 66 -19.71 3.78 -15.36
CA GLU A 66 -18.52 3.14 -15.94
C GLU A 66 -17.47 4.17 -16.40
N ARG A 67 -17.88 5.20 -17.14
CA ARG A 67 -16.96 6.16 -17.76
C ARG A 67 -16.64 7.33 -16.86
N HIS A 68 -17.57 7.70 -15.98
CA HIS A 68 -17.46 8.90 -15.16
C HIS A 68 -17.39 8.60 -13.66
N GLY A 69 -17.47 7.33 -13.27
CA GLY A 69 -17.40 6.91 -11.87
C GLY A 69 -18.53 7.46 -11.01
N LEU A 70 -19.63 7.91 -11.63
CA LEU A 70 -20.74 8.53 -10.94
C LEU A 70 -21.65 7.44 -10.36
N PRO A 71 -21.79 7.34 -9.04
CA PRO A 71 -22.63 6.31 -8.43
C PRO A 71 -24.11 6.41 -8.86
N VAL A 72 -24.82 5.28 -8.88
CA VAL A 72 -26.21 5.20 -9.36
C VAL A 72 -27.17 5.99 -8.46
N ASP A 73 -26.90 6.05 -7.16
CA ASP A 73 -27.60 6.89 -6.18
C ASP A 73 -27.43 8.38 -6.47
N VAL A 74 -26.22 8.83 -6.80
CA VAL A 74 -25.97 10.21 -7.24
C VAL A 74 -26.68 10.48 -8.57
N THR A 75 -26.63 9.54 -9.51
CA THR A 75 -27.34 9.62 -10.79
C THR A 75 -28.85 9.71 -10.59
N MET A 76 -29.41 8.97 -9.64
CA MET A 76 -30.82 9.02 -9.27
C MET A 76 -31.21 10.40 -8.73
N VAL A 77 -30.40 10.97 -7.83
CA VAL A 77 -30.65 12.31 -7.27
C VAL A 77 -30.63 13.36 -8.39
N MET A 78 -29.66 13.29 -9.29
CA MET A 78 -29.55 14.20 -10.43
C MET A 78 -30.71 14.02 -11.43
N ALA A 79 -31.12 12.79 -11.71
CA ALA A 79 -32.27 12.49 -12.56
C ALA A 79 -33.57 13.07 -11.97
N ARG A 80 -33.81 12.86 -10.67
CA ARG A 80 -34.98 13.39 -9.95
C ARG A 80 -35.03 14.92 -9.96
N GLN A 81 -33.89 15.59 -9.75
CA GLN A 81 -33.81 17.06 -9.82
C GLN A 81 -34.19 17.63 -11.18
N ASN A 82 -34.09 16.83 -12.24
CA ASN A 82 -34.44 17.21 -13.61
C ASN A 82 -35.78 16.61 -14.07
N GLY A 83 -36.59 16.06 -13.16
CA GLY A 83 -37.93 15.54 -13.46
C GLY A 83 -37.99 14.09 -13.96
N TYR A 84 -36.93 13.30 -13.79
CA TYR A 84 -36.87 11.92 -14.26
C TYR A 84 -36.93 10.91 -13.10
N THR A 85 -37.53 9.75 -13.34
CA THR A 85 -37.46 8.59 -12.44
C THR A 85 -36.43 7.59 -12.95
N LEU A 86 -35.61 7.02 -12.07
CA LEU A 86 -34.61 6.00 -12.45
C LEU A 86 -35.12 4.63 -12.02
N ASP A 87 -35.30 3.73 -12.98
CA ASP A 87 -35.59 2.33 -12.72
C ASP A 87 -34.29 1.60 -12.36
N LEU A 88 -34.12 1.30 -11.08
CA LEU A 88 -32.93 0.65 -10.57
C LEU A 88 -32.78 -0.79 -11.07
N ALA A 89 -33.88 -1.53 -11.22
CA ALA A 89 -33.83 -2.91 -11.68
C ALA A 89 -33.34 -2.97 -13.14
N ALA A 90 -33.83 -2.06 -13.98
CA ALA A 90 -33.39 -1.99 -15.36
C ALA A 90 -31.91 -1.53 -15.51
N VAL A 91 -31.41 -0.68 -14.60
CA VAL A 91 -29.98 -0.29 -14.56
C VAL A 91 -29.11 -1.48 -14.14
N GLU A 92 -29.56 -2.27 -13.18
CA GLU A 92 -28.89 -3.49 -12.75
C GLU A 92 -28.85 -4.55 -13.85
N ASP A 93 -29.95 -4.75 -14.57
CA ASP A 93 -30.01 -5.65 -15.74
C ASP A 93 -28.98 -5.25 -16.81
N VAL A 94 -28.86 -3.96 -17.10
CA VAL A 94 -27.84 -3.43 -18.02
C VAL A 94 -26.42 -3.69 -17.51
N ILE A 95 -26.15 -3.45 -16.23
CA ILE A 95 -24.85 -3.70 -15.63
C ILE A 95 -24.49 -5.19 -15.75
N ASP A 96 -25.44 -6.08 -15.48
CA ASP A 96 -25.24 -7.52 -15.54
C ASP A 96 -25.07 -8.02 -16.99
N GLU A 97 -25.81 -7.48 -17.95
CA GLU A 97 -25.65 -7.77 -19.38
C GLU A 97 -24.26 -7.34 -19.91
N GLN A 98 -23.77 -6.17 -19.50
CA GLN A 98 -22.45 -5.67 -19.90
C GLN A 98 -21.30 -6.43 -19.21
N ARG A 99 -21.47 -6.81 -17.94
CA ARG A 99 -20.51 -7.66 -17.21
C ARG A 99 -20.42 -9.07 -17.79
N THR A 100 -21.55 -9.68 -18.13
CA THR A 100 -21.58 -11.01 -18.76
C THR A 100 -21.01 -10.97 -20.17
N SER A 101 -21.23 -9.90 -20.92
CA SER A 101 -20.63 -9.69 -22.24
C SER A 101 -19.10 -9.53 -22.18
N SER A 102 -18.58 -8.84 -21.15
CA SER A 102 -17.14 -8.75 -20.88
C SER A 102 -16.52 -10.08 -20.43
N ARG A 103 -17.29 -10.94 -19.76
CA ARG A 103 -16.89 -12.31 -19.38
C ARG A 103 -16.92 -13.29 -20.55
N LYS A 104 -17.78 -13.09 -21.56
CA LYS A 104 -17.79 -13.91 -22.78
C LYS A 104 -16.46 -13.80 -23.55
N THR A 105 -15.81 -12.64 -23.54
CA THR A 105 -14.50 -12.43 -24.14
C THR A 105 -13.39 -13.22 -23.42
N HIS A 106 -13.44 -13.33 -22.09
CA HIS A 106 -12.51 -14.16 -21.29
C HIS A 106 -12.81 -15.67 -21.34
N GLN A 107 -14.09 -16.07 -21.45
CA GLN A 107 -14.45 -17.48 -21.62
C GLN A 107 -14.09 -18.02 -23.01
N GLN A 108 -14.05 -17.16 -24.04
CA GLN A 108 -13.65 -17.56 -25.40
C GLN A 108 -12.16 -17.96 -25.46
N GLU A 109 -11.29 -17.33 -24.67
CA GLU A 109 -9.85 -17.69 -24.58
C GLU A 109 -9.60 -18.99 -23.81
N GLN A 110 -10.45 -19.34 -22.83
CA GLN A 110 -10.37 -20.62 -22.11
C GLN A 110 -11.02 -21.79 -22.88
N LYS A 111 -12.05 -21.54 -23.70
CA LYS A 111 -12.74 -22.58 -24.49
C LYS A 111 -11.87 -23.20 -25.59
N ASN A 112 -10.87 -22.48 -26.09
CA ASN A 112 -9.97 -22.99 -27.12
C ASN A 112 -8.87 -23.94 -26.60
N ARG A 113 -8.82 -24.23 -25.29
CA ARG A 113 -7.74 -25.04 -24.70
C ARG A 113 -8.17 -26.38 -24.09
N THR A 114 -9.41 -26.82 -24.32
CA THR A 114 -9.87 -28.11 -23.79
C THR A 114 -10.72 -28.87 -24.81
N GLN A 115 -10.06 -29.39 -25.83
CA GLN A 115 -10.52 -30.63 -26.47
C GLN A 115 -9.84 -31.82 -25.78
N MET A 116 -10.69 -32.71 -25.28
CA MET A 116 -10.44 -34.09 -24.89
C MET A 116 -9.36 -34.36 -23.82
N SER A 117 -9.81 -34.60 -22.59
CA SER A 117 -9.19 -35.64 -21.75
C SER A 117 -10.28 -36.31 -20.90
N ASP A 118 -10.29 -37.64 -20.96
CA ASP A 118 -11.19 -38.56 -20.26
C ASP A 118 -10.82 -38.65 -18.77
N LYS A 119 -10.97 -37.54 -18.05
CA LYS A 119 -10.77 -37.44 -16.60
C LYS A 119 -12.10 -37.12 -15.94
N GLY A 120 -12.34 -37.70 -14.76
CA GLY A 120 -13.58 -37.55 -14.00
C GLY A 120 -13.94 -36.07 -13.72
N PRO A 121 -15.15 -35.81 -13.17
CA PRO A 121 -15.60 -34.45 -12.92
C PRO A 121 -14.64 -33.72 -11.99
N THR A 122 -14.22 -32.51 -12.37
CA THR A 122 -13.39 -31.65 -11.52
C THR A 122 -14.11 -31.30 -10.21
N ALA A 123 -13.38 -30.94 -9.15
CA ALA A 123 -13.96 -30.51 -7.86
C ALA A 123 -15.03 -29.41 -8.03
N ALA A 124 -14.80 -28.46 -8.95
CA ALA A 124 -15.78 -27.42 -9.30
C ALA A 124 -17.08 -27.99 -9.92
N THR A 125 -16.98 -29.04 -10.73
CA THR A 125 -18.15 -29.74 -11.31
C THR A 125 -18.93 -30.47 -10.23
N VAL A 126 -18.26 -31.09 -9.26
CA VAL A 126 -18.91 -31.78 -8.14
C VAL A 126 -19.63 -30.80 -7.22
N MET A 127 -18.98 -29.70 -6.85
CA MET A 127 -19.60 -28.65 -6.05
C MET A 127 -20.83 -28.04 -6.73
N ARG A 128 -20.80 -27.88 -8.06
CA ARG A 128 -21.99 -27.45 -8.83
C ARG A 128 -23.17 -28.38 -8.66
N ARG A 129 -22.93 -29.70 -8.75
CA ARG A 129 -23.98 -30.70 -8.57
C ARG A 129 -24.56 -30.68 -7.16
N TRP A 130 -23.75 -30.40 -6.13
CA TRP A 130 -24.26 -30.23 -4.76
C TRP A 130 -25.21 -29.05 -4.63
N GLY A 131 -24.87 -27.90 -5.23
CA GLY A 131 -25.74 -26.74 -5.29
C GLY A 131 -27.06 -27.02 -6.04
N GLU A 132 -26.98 -27.68 -7.19
CA GLU A 132 -28.16 -28.12 -7.97
C GLU A 132 -29.05 -29.11 -7.20
N SER A 133 -28.46 -29.92 -6.31
CA SER A 133 -29.16 -30.87 -5.45
C SER A 133 -29.77 -30.23 -4.19
N GLY A 134 -29.61 -28.92 -4.01
CA GLY A 134 -30.16 -28.18 -2.88
C GLY A 134 -29.42 -28.38 -1.56
N ILE A 135 -28.18 -28.90 -1.58
CA ILE A 135 -27.37 -29.04 -0.37
C ILE A 135 -26.99 -27.64 0.16
N ARG A 136 -27.22 -27.41 1.45
CA ARG A 136 -26.93 -26.15 2.14
C ARG A 136 -26.16 -26.40 3.43
N SER A 137 -25.58 -25.33 3.98
CA SER A 137 -24.90 -25.34 5.28
C SER A 137 -25.24 -24.07 6.05
N THR A 138 -25.47 -24.19 7.35
CA THR A 138 -25.65 -23.03 8.22
C THR A 138 -24.29 -22.57 8.75
N PHE A 139 -23.87 -21.33 8.46
CA PHE A 139 -22.67 -20.77 9.07
C PHE A 139 -22.91 -20.49 10.56
N GLN A 140 -21.99 -20.95 11.40
CA GLN A 140 -22.05 -20.72 12.84
C GLN A 140 -20.75 -20.07 13.32
N ASP A 141 -20.81 -18.78 13.64
CA ASP A 141 -19.65 -18.03 14.13
C ASP A 141 -19.31 -18.44 15.57
N ARG A 142 -18.35 -19.34 15.73
CA ARG A 142 -17.87 -19.81 17.04
C ARG A 142 -16.36 -20.07 16.99
N PHE A 143 -15.65 -19.66 18.03
CA PHE A 143 -14.20 -19.90 18.18
C PHE A 143 -13.88 -21.32 18.65
N GLY A 144 -14.78 -21.96 19.40
CA GLY A 144 -14.62 -23.32 19.91
C GLY A 144 -15.14 -24.39 18.96
N PRO A 145 -14.82 -25.67 19.24
CA PRO A 145 -15.29 -26.79 18.42
C PRO A 145 -16.82 -26.88 18.42
N ILE A 146 -17.39 -27.23 17.27
CA ILE A 146 -18.80 -27.55 17.13
C ILE A 146 -18.99 -28.95 16.53
N GLN A 147 -20.11 -29.59 16.87
CA GLN A 147 -20.53 -30.81 16.20
C GLN A 147 -21.23 -30.44 14.90
N SER A 148 -20.78 -31.04 13.80
CA SER A 148 -21.30 -30.84 12.46
C SER A 148 -21.63 -32.19 11.82
N VAL A 149 -22.65 -32.22 10.98
CA VAL A 149 -22.97 -33.39 10.15
C VAL A 149 -22.38 -33.19 8.76
N VAL A 150 -21.76 -34.22 8.19
CA VAL A 150 -21.27 -34.22 6.81
C VAL A 150 -22.47 -34.35 5.86
N ARG A 151 -22.79 -33.28 5.13
CA ARG A 151 -23.89 -33.24 4.15
C ARG A 151 -23.47 -33.70 2.76
N ALA A 152 -22.21 -33.51 2.42
CA ALA A 152 -21.63 -33.94 1.16
C ALA A 152 -20.13 -34.16 1.34
N VAL A 153 -19.56 -35.12 0.61
CA VAL A 153 -18.12 -35.37 0.59
C VAL A 153 -17.67 -35.79 -0.82
N HIS A 154 -16.48 -35.36 -1.22
CA HIS A 154 -15.82 -35.76 -2.45
C HIS A 154 -14.30 -35.76 -2.25
N VAL A 155 -13.60 -36.72 -2.84
CA VAL A 155 -12.15 -36.80 -2.84
C VAL A 155 -11.65 -36.68 -4.27
N ASP A 156 -10.70 -35.79 -4.49
CA ASP A 156 -10.14 -35.57 -5.83
C ASP A 156 -8.95 -36.51 -6.14
N GLU A 157 -8.42 -36.41 -7.36
CA GLU A 157 -7.25 -37.18 -7.81
C GLU A 157 -5.98 -36.92 -6.96
N LYS A 158 -5.95 -35.83 -6.17
CA LYS A 158 -4.83 -35.45 -5.30
C LYS A 158 -5.02 -35.87 -3.85
N ASN A 159 -6.08 -36.63 -3.54
CA ASN A 159 -6.50 -37.01 -2.19
C ASN A 159 -6.87 -35.81 -1.28
N ASP A 160 -7.19 -34.65 -1.86
CA ASP A 160 -7.83 -33.58 -1.09
C ASP A 160 -9.31 -33.92 -0.92
N VAL A 161 -9.82 -33.72 0.30
CA VAL A 161 -11.19 -34.03 0.70
C VAL A 161 -12.01 -32.74 0.73
N TYR A 162 -13.04 -32.68 -0.08
CA TYR A 162 -14.02 -31.60 -0.10
C TYR A 162 -15.26 -32.05 0.66
N ALA A 163 -15.72 -31.27 1.63
CA ALA A 163 -16.93 -31.60 2.39
C ALA A 163 -17.83 -30.39 2.63
N VAL A 164 -19.14 -30.62 2.73
CA VAL A 164 -20.11 -29.66 3.25
C VAL A 164 -20.49 -30.07 4.65
N LEU A 165 -20.26 -29.18 5.62
CA LEU A 165 -20.56 -29.39 7.04
C LEU A 165 -21.78 -28.57 7.44
N ASP A 166 -22.64 -29.12 8.29
CA ASP A 166 -23.82 -28.40 8.78
C ASP A 166 -24.09 -28.72 10.26
N PRO A 167 -24.06 -27.72 11.17
CA PRO A 167 -23.59 -26.35 10.93
C PRO A 167 -22.09 -26.29 10.56
N CYS A 168 -21.65 -25.28 9.81
CA CYS A 168 -20.25 -25.07 9.44
C CYS A 168 -19.63 -23.94 10.27
N PRO A 169 -18.54 -24.17 11.03
CA PRO A 169 -17.89 -23.10 11.78
C PRO A 169 -16.93 -22.27 10.92
N PHE A 170 -16.57 -22.74 9.73
CA PHE A 170 -15.54 -22.13 8.88
C PHE A 170 -16.17 -21.10 7.93
N TYR A 171 -15.69 -19.86 7.99
CA TYR A 171 -16.06 -18.80 7.07
C TYR A 171 -15.39 -19.04 5.72
N GLY A 172 -16.16 -19.00 4.63
CA GLY A 172 -15.65 -19.06 3.26
C GLY A 172 -15.13 -17.70 2.79
N GLU A 173 -14.09 -17.68 1.96
CA GLU A 173 -13.55 -16.41 1.44
C GLU A 173 -14.64 -15.58 0.73
N SER A 174 -14.96 -14.40 1.29
CA SER A 174 -16.00 -13.50 0.79
C SER A 174 -15.87 -12.12 1.42
N GLY A 175 -16.34 -11.07 0.72
CA GLY A 175 -16.31 -9.68 1.20
C GLY A 175 -14.90 -9.13 1.45
N GLY A 176 -13.88 -9.72 0.82
CA GLY A 176 -12.48 -9.40 1.04
C GLY A 176 -11.85 -10.10 2.27
N GLN A 177 -12.62 -10.80 3.11
CA GLN A 177 -12.06 -11.58 4.21
C GLN A 177 -11.56 -12.94 3.71
N VAL A 178 -10.32 -13.30 4.06
CA VAL A 178 -9.79 -14.64 3.77
C VAL A 178 -10.52 -15.71 4.57
N GLY A 179 -10.69 -16.88 3.94
CA GLY A 179 -11.32 -18.04 4.53
C GLY A 179 -10.58 -18.60 5.76
N ASP A 180 -11.28 -19.35 6.61
CA ASP A 180 -10.70 -19.97 7.79
C ASP A 180 -9.85 -21.22 7.52
N THR A 181 -9.01 -21.53 8.49
CA THR A 181 -8.30 -22.80 8.61
C THR A 181 -8.68 -23.45 9.93
N GLY A 182 -8.32 -24.72 10.10
CA GLY A 182 -8.53 -25.44 11.35
C GLY A 182 -8.55 -26.94 11.15
N VAL A 183 -9.33 -27.64 11.96
CA VAL A 183 -9.31 -29.09 12.06
C VAL A 183 -10.72 -29.65 12.13
N VAL A 184 -10.95 -30.77 11.44
CA VAL A 184 -12.16 -31.58 11.53
C VAL A 184 -11.78 -32.97 12.00
N MET A 185 -12.45 -33.46 13.04
CA MET A 185 -12.22 -34.79 13.61
C MET A 185 -13.51 -35.62 13.51
N ALA A 186 -13.43 -36.84 12.99
CA ALA A 186 -14.58 -37.74 12.98
C ALA A 186 -14.97 -38.15 14.41
N THR A 187 -16.25 -38.04 14.79
CA THR A 187 -16.73 -38.33 16.16
C THR A 187 -17.56 -39.62 16.28
N THR A 188 -18.10 -40.17 15.18
CA THR A 188 -18.93 -41.40 15.22
C THR A 188 -18.86 -42.25 13.94
N GLY A 189 -18.65 -43.56 14.10
CA GLY A 189 -18.61 -44.61 13.05
C GLY A 189 -17.65 -45.73 13.46
N ASP A 190 -17.66 -46.93 12.83
CA ASP A 190 -16.75 -48.08 13.07
C ASP A 190 -15.23 -47.80 12.89
N THR A 191 -14.88 -46.52 12.85
CA THR A 191 -13.58 -45.93 12.64
C THR A 191 -13.10 -45.36 13.97
N ALA A 192 -12.86 -46.24 14.94
CA ALA A 192 -12.40 -45.88 16.29
C ALA A 192 -10.99 -45.25 16.31
N ASP A 193 -10.28 -45.23 15.17
CA ASP A 193 -9.03 -44.52 14.99
C ASP A 193 -9.31 -43.13 14.40
N GLY A 194 -9.42 -42.12 15.28
CA GLY A 194 -9.84 -40.76 14.98
C GLY A 194 -9.12 -40.13 13.78
N CYS A 195 -9.77 -40.12 12.63
CA CYS A 195 -9.27 -39.48 11.42
C CYS A 195 -9.32 -37.96 11.62
N THR A 196 -8.15 -37.32 11.54
CA THR A 196 -8.04 -35.86 11.66
C THR A 196 -7.81 -35.26 10.28
N TYR A 197 -8.59 -34.24 9.95
CA TYR A 197 -8.52 -33.52 8.69
C TYR A 197 -8.10 -32.07 8.97
N THR A 198 -7.02 -31.62 8.37
CA THR A 198 -6.63 -30.21 8.41
C THR A 198 -7.36 -29.46 7.31
N VAL A 199 -8.13 -28.44 7.66
CA VAL A 199 -8.81 -27.55 6.72
C VAL A 199 -7.77 -26.63 6.08
N VAL A 200 -7.58 -26.78 4.77
CA VAL A 200 -6.60 -26.03 3.98
C VAL A 200 -7.24 -24.82 3.32
N ASP A 201 -8.53 -24.91 3.01
CA ASP A 201 -9.26 -23.86 2.29
C ASP A 201 -10.76 -23.94 2.58
N THR A 202 -11.44 -22.80 2.47
CA THR A 202 -12.88 -22.68 2.65
C THR A 202 -13.50 -21.96 1.47
N LEU A 203 -14.50 -22.59 0.89
CA LEU A 203 -15.06 -22.20 -0.39
C LEU A 203 -16.54 -21.88 -0.21
N THR A 204 -17.00 -20.83 -0.89
CA THR A 204 -18.43 -20.51 -1.01
C THR A 204 -18.83 -20.66 -2.48
N PRO A 205 -18.96 -21.90 -2.99
CA PRO A 205 -19.23 -22.15 -4.41
C PRO A 205 -20.61 -21.60 -4.85
N TYR A 206 -21.57 -21.51 -3.93
CA TYR A 206 -22.89 -20.91 -4.16
C TYR A 206 -23.36 -20.16 -2.91
N LYS A 207 -24.27 -19.19 -3.10
CA LYS A 207 -24.87 -18.39 -2.03
C LYS A 207 -25.60 -19.31 -1.05
N GLY A 208 -25.22 -19.28 0.23
CA GLY A 208 -25.77 -20.16 1.27
C GLY A 208 -25.14 -21.56 1.41
N MET A 209 -24.01 -21.82 0.74
CA MET A 209 -23.25 -23.08 0.91
C MET A 209 -21.77 -22.80 1.18
N SER A 210 -21.27 -23.32 2.29
CA SER A 210 -19.86 -23.35 2.67
C SER A 210 -19.33 -24.77 2.52
N ALA A 211 -18.32 -24.93 1.68
CA ALA A 211 -17.56 -26.16 1.52
C ALA A 211 -16.15 -25.98 2.09
N VAL A 212 -15.63 -27.02 2.74
CA VAL A 212 -14.26 -27.06 3.24
C VAL A 212 -13.42 -27.98 2.36
N ARG A 213 -12.21 -27.54 1.99
CA ARG A 213 -11.18 -28.39 1.42
C ARG A 213 -10.21 -28.77 2.51
N MET A 214 -9.99 -30.06 2.68
CA MET A 214 -9.24 -30.62 3.79
C MET A 214 -8.22 -31.63 3.30
N ARG A 215 -7.16 -31.81 4.08
CA ARG A 215 -6.17 -32.87 3.89
C ARG A 215 -6.14 -33.79 5.09
N ARG A 216 -6.01 -35.09 4.84
CA ARG A 216 -5.87 -36.11 5.88
C ARG A 216 -4.53 -35.94 6.59
N THR A 217 -4.56 -35.95 7.92
CA THR A 217 -3.38 -35.88 8.78
C THR A 217 -3.38 -37.12 9.66
N ALA A 218 -2.34 -37.95 9.59
CA ALA A 218 -2.21 -39.12 10.45
C ALA A 218 -2.02 -38.67 11.91
N MET A 219 -2.71 -39.30 12.86
CA MET A 219 -2.39 -39.13 14.28
C MET A 219 -1.05 -39.83 14.56
N ASN A 220 0.02 -39.07 14.74
CA ASN A 220 1.18 -39.58 15.47
C ASN A 220 0.81 -39.61 16.96
N SER A 221 0.67 -40.80 17.53
CA SER A 221 0.55 -40.98 18.98
C SER A 221 1.73 -40.30 19.69
N THR A 222 1.42 -39.42 20.65
CA THR A 222 2.33 -38.90 21.70
C THR A 222 3.69 -38.36 21.24
N ALA A 223 3.76 -37.04 21.04
CA ALA A 223 5.02 -36.32 20.99
C ALA A 223 5.76 -36.41 22.34
N ASN A 224 6.89 -37.11 22.34
CA ASN A 224 7.98 -36.82 23.26
C ASN A 224 8.90 -35.84 22.52
N GLU A 225 9.04 -34.62 23.05
CA GLU A 225 9.91 -33.58 22.51
C GLU A 225 11.37 -34.03 22.58
N ASN A 226 11.90 -34.57 21.48
CA ASN A 226 13.28 -34.42 20.98
C ASN A 226 13.64 -35.51 19.96
N THR A 227 12.97 -35.52 18.81
CA THR A 227 13.54 -36.23 17.66
C THR A 227 13.19 -35.49 16.38
N THR A 228 14.22 -35.00 15.69
CA THR A 228 14.16 -34.51 14.32
C THR A 228 13.77 -35.67 13.41
N VAL A 229 12.49 -35.74 13.04
CA VAL A 229 11.98 -36.76 12.14
C VAL A 229 11.91 -36.18 10.72
N ASN A 230 12.95 -36.46 9.94
CA ASN A 230 12.81 -36.54 8.48
C ASN A 230 12.01 -37.80 8.17
N SER A 231 10.76 -37.67 7.74
CA SER A 231 9.97 -38.84 7.28
C SER A 231 9.05 -38.47 6.13
N THR A 232 9.57 -38.68 4.93
CA THR A 232 8.83 -39.12 3.75
C THR A 232 8.29 -40.53 4.00
N SER A 233 7.05 -40.66 4.47
CA SER A 233 6.30 -41.92 4.31
C SER A 233 4.84 -41.60 3.98
N ASN A 234 4.53 -41.64 2.70
CA ASN A 234 3.25 -41.33 2.11
C ASN A 234 2.41 -42.63 1.97
N GLN A 235 2.05 -43.27 3.08
CA GLN A 235 1.06 -44.35 3.08
C GLN A 235 -0.13 -43.97 3.95
N ILE A 236 -1.09 -43.29 3.32
CA ILE A 236 -2.39 -42.85 3.89
C ILE A 236 -3.50 -43.84 3.44
N GLY A 237 -3.16 -45.13 3.29
CA GLY A 237 -3.98 -46.15 2.61
C GLY A 237 -5.17 -46.65 3.41
N ASP A 238 -5.05 -46.78 4.74
CA ASP A 238 -6.01 -47.55 5.55
C ASP A 238 -6.84 -46.71 6.54
N ILE A 239 -6.72 -45.38 6.50
CA ILE A 239 -7.50 -44.51 7.39
C ILE A 239 -8.91 -44.32 6.76
N PRO A 240 -10.01 -44.70 7.42
CA PRO A 240 -11.34 -44.63 6.82
C PRO A 240 -11.78 -43.18 6.53
N LEU A 241 -12.40 -42.98 5.36
CA LEU A 241 -12.85 -41.66 4.90
C LEU A 241 -14.19 -41.29 5.56
N ILE A 242 -14.35 -40.02 5.94
CA ILE A 242 -15.66 -39.49 6.35
C ILE A 242 -16.71 -39.69 5.26
N SER A 243 -17.90 -40.09 5.66
CA SER A 243 -19.04 -40.37 4.79
C SER A 243 -20.17 -39.37 5.02
N VAL A 244 -21.07 -39.25 4.04
CA VAL A 244 -22.29 -38.45 4.21
C VAL A 244 -23.11 -39.02 5.35
N GLY A 245 -23.49 -38.17 6.31
CA GLY A 245 -24.21 -38.54 7.52
C GLY A 245 -23.34 -38.69 8.77
N ASP A 246 -22.01 -38.75 8.62
CA ASP A 246 -21.10 -38.83 9.77
C ASP A 246 -21.17 -37.54 10.59
N THR A 247 -21.09 -37.70 11.91
CA THR A 247 -20.88 -36.57 12.82
C THR A 247 -19.38 -36.33 12.98
N VAL A 248 -18.99 -35.06 12.91
CA VAL A 248 -17.62 -34.60 13.07
C VAL A 248 -17.55 -33.45 14.08
N SER A 249 -16.45 -33.35 14.80
CA SER A 249 -16.06 -32.18 15.60
C SER A 249 -15.22 -31.25 14.73
N ALA A 250 -15.76 -30.10 14.37
CA ALA A 250 -15.10 -29.08 13.56
C ALA A 250 -14.64 -27.91 14.43
N SER A 251 -13.35 -27.57 14.37
CA SER A 251 -12.73 -26.48 15.13
C SER A 251 -11.94 -25.56 14.21
N VAL A 252 -12.18 -24.27 14.30
CA VAL A 252 -11.39 -23.25 13.60
C VAL A 252 -10.06 -23.03 14.33
N ASP A 253 -9.06 -22.52 13.60
CA ASP A 253 -7.89 -21.90 14.21
C ASP A 253 -8.32 -20.61 14.91
N ALA A 254 -8.51 -20.70 16.23
CA ALA A 254 -9.08 -19.61 17.02
C ALA A 254 -8.20 -18.35 17.04
N GLU A 255 -6.87 -18.51 17.04
CA GLU A 255 -5.95 -17.38 17.02
C GLU A 255 -6.01 -16.67 15.65
N ARG A 256 -5.95 -17.45 14.57
CA ARG A 256 -6.06 -16.91 13.21
C ARG A 256 -7.41 -16.21 12.99
N ARG A 257 -8.51 -16.85 13.40
CA ARG A 257 -9.87 -16.26 13.32
C ARG A 257 -9.93 -14.96 14.11
N LYS A 258 -9.40 -14.95 15.34
CA LYS A 258 -9.39 -13.74 16.18
C LYS A 258 -8.65 -12.61 15.49
N ARG A 259 -7.47 -12.87 14.94
CA ARG A 259 -6.69 -11.85 14.21
C ARG A 259 -7.43 -11.32 12.98
N ILE A 260 -8.10 -12.19 12.21
CA ILE A 260 -8.94 -11.78 11.08
C ILE A 260 -10.09 -10.89 11.55
N ALA A 261 -10.80 -11.32 12.59
CA ALA A 261 -11.93 -10.59 13.17
C ALA A 261 -11.52 -9.20 13.68
N GLN A 262 -10.34 -9.08 14.30
CA GLN A 262 -9.76 -7.79 14.72
C GLN A 262 -9.52 -6.88 13.50
N HIS A 263 -8.85 -7.38 12.46
CA HIS A 263 -8.59 -6.61 11.24
C HIS A 263 -9.89 -6.24 10.49
N HIS A 264 -10.90 -7.11 10.53
CA HIS A 264 -12.20 -6.85 9.92
C HIS A 264 -12.94 -5.74 10.65
N THR A 265 -13.11 -5.85 11.98
CA THR A 265 -13.72 -4.80 12.79
C THR A 265 -12.98 -3.47 12.64
N ALA A 266 -11.65 -3.49 12.59
CA ALA A 266 -10.84 -2.31 12.34
C ALA A 266 -11.07 -1.68 10.95
N THR A 267 -11.44 -2.48 9.95
CA THR A 267 -11.79 -1.98 8.61
C THR A 267 -13.05 -1.12 8.66
N HIS A 268 -14.07 -1.52 9.44
CA HIS A 268 -15.26 -0.69 9.69
C HIS A 268 -14.93 0.59 10.47
N CYS A 269 -14.07 0.51 11.50
CA CYS A 269 -13.59 1.70 12.20
C CYS A 269 -12.87 2.68 11.24
N LEU A 270 -12.04 2.15 10.34
CA LEU A 270 -11.32 2.93 9.33
C LEU A 270 -12.29 3.59 8.35
N HIS A 271 -13.24 2.83 7.81
CA HIS A 271 -14.22 3.35 6.86
C HIS A 271 -15.05 4.50 7.46
N ALA A 272 -15.60 4.29 8.65
CA ALA A 272 -16.35 5.32 9.37
C ALA A 272 -15.49 6.56 9.70
N THR A 273 -14.23 6.36 10.10
CA THR A 273 -13.31 7.47 10.38
C THR A 273 -12.96 8.26 9.12
N LEU A 274 -12.68 7.57 8.00
CA LEU A 274 -12.38 8.23 6.73
C LEU A 274 -13.54 9.11 6.27
N ARG A 275 -14.78 8.64 6.39
CA ARG A 275 -15.98 9.43 6.08
C ARG A 275 -16.09 10.67 6.97
N LYS A 276 -15.83 10.52 8.29
CA LYS A 276 -15.85 11.64 9.24
C LYS A 276 -14.76 12.68 8.97
N VAL A 277 -13.57 12.27 8.55
CA VAL A 277 -12.41 13.16 8.36
C VAL A 277 -12.36 13.77 6.96
N LEU A 278 -12.69 13.00 5.92
CA LEU A 278 -12.56 13.41 4.53
C LEU A 278 -13.89 13.85 3.91
N GLY A 279 -15.01 13.28 4.36
CA GLY A 279 -16.35 13.54 3.82
C GLY A 279 -17.08 12.28 3.36
N GLU A 280 -18.39 12.38 3.15
CA GLU A 280 -19.27 11.25 2.79
C GLU A 280 -19.03 10.68 1.39
N HIS A 281 -18.28 11.37 0.54
CA HIS A 281 -17.87 10.89 -0.80
C HIS A 281 -16.89 9.72 -0.74
N VAL A 282 -16.34 9.42 0.43
CA VAL A 282 -15.53 8.22 0.66
C VAL A 282 -16.44 7.00 0.67
N VAL A 283 -16.21 6.15 -0.33
CA VAL A 283 -16.89 4.86 -0.54
C VAL A 283 -15.82 3.80 -0.72
N GLN A 284 -16.08 2.59 -0.21
CA GLN A 284 -15.21 1.44 -0.41
C GLN A 284 -15.16 1.06 -1.90
N ALA A 285 -13.94 0.98 -2.44
CA ALA A 285 -13.66 0.48 -3.79
C ALA A 285 -13.13 -0.97 -3.77
N GLY A 286 -12.67 -1.46 -2.62
CA GLY A 286 -12.17 -2.82 -2.44
C GLY A 286 -11.64 -3.04 -1.02
N SER A 287 -11.63 -4.29 -0.57
CA SER A 287 -11.11 -4.66 0.74
C SER A 287 -10.36 -6.00 0.67
N LEU A 288 -9.36 -6.18 1.53
CA LEU A 288 -8.74 -7.46 1.82
C LEU A 288 -8.40 -7.52 3.32
N VAL A 289 -8.88 -8.54 4.00
CA VAL A 289 -8.66 -8.78 5.42
C VAL A 289 -7.98 -10.12 5.60
N THR A 290 -6.77 -10.10 6.15
CA THR A 290 -5.94 -11.27 6.44
C THR A 290 -5.63 -11.31 7.94
N PRO A 291 -5.08 -12.42 8.48
CA PRO A 291 -4.61 -12.44 9.87
C PRO A 291 -3.54 -11.39 10.16
N ASP A 292 -2.73 -11.05 9.15
CA ASP A 292 -1.53 -10.23 9.33
C ASP A 292 -1.74 -8.75 9.05
N ARG A 293 -2.73 -8.41 8.23
CA ARG A 293 -3.05 -7.03 7.87
C ARG A 293 -4.44 -6.88 7.26
N LEU A 294 -4.91 -5.64 7.23
CA LEU A 294 -6.01 -5.19 6.38
C LEU A 294 -5.51 -4.27 5.27
N ARG A 295 -6.24 -4.27 4.15
CA ARG A 295 -6.08 -3.39 3.00
C ARG A 295 -7.44 -2.83 2.63
N PHE A 296 -7.56 -1.51 2.61
CA PHE A 296 -8.81 -0.82 2.33
C PHE A 296 -8.62 0.17 1.19
N ASP A 297 -9.37 -0.02 0.11
CA ASP A 297 -9.38 0.84 -1.06
C ASP A 297 -10.63 1.72 -1.02
N PHE A 298 -10.46 3.01 -1.27
CA PHE A 298 -11.54 3.98 -1.17
C PHE A 298 -11.45 5.10 -2.21
N THR A 299 -12.60 5.70 -2.49
CA THR A 299 -12.72 6.84 -3.41
C THR A 299 -12.14 8.11 -2.79
N HIS A 300 -11.03 8.60 -3.36
CA HIS A 300 -10.45 9.89 -3.00
C HIS A 300 -9.46 10.36 -4.08
N SER A 301 -9.53 11.63 -4.47
CA SER A 301 -8.75 12.16 -5.61
C SER A 301 -7.35 12.64 -5.26
N LYS A 302 -7.10 13.01 -4.01
CA LYS A 302 -5.83 13.58 -3.54
C LYS A 302 -5.08 12.62 -2.63
N ALA A 303 -3.78 12.85 -2.49
CA ALA A 303 -3.01 12.17 -1.47
C ALA A 303 -3.37 12.66 -0.07
N LEU A 304 -3.48 11.75 0.89
CA LEU A 304 -3.70 12.13 2.28
C LEU A 304 -2.42 12.75 2.82
N THR A 305 -2.56 13.91 3.46
CA THR A 305 -1.44 14.57 4.13
C THR A 305 -1.00 13.77 5.37
N ALA A 306 0.26 13.89 5.77
CA ALA A 306 0.76 13.26 7.00
C ALA A 306 -0.05 13.65 8.26
N LYS A 307 -0.62 14.86 8.29
CA LYS A 307 -1.52 15.30 9.37
C LYS A 307 -2.86 14.55 9.34
N GLN A 308 -3.45 14.35 8.17
CA GLN A 308 -4.69 13.58 8.01
C GLN A 308 -4.48 12.11 8.40
N LEU A 309 -3.39 11.48 7.93
CA LEU A 309 -3.07 10.09 8.29
C LEU A 309 -2.92 9.91 9.81
N ARG A 310 -2.16 10.80 10.47
CA ARG A 310 -2.05 10.80 11.94
C ARG A 310 -3.38 11.04 12.63
N GLY A 311 -4.22 11.93 12.08
CA GLY A 311 -5.55 12.22 12.60
C GLY A 311 -6.48 11.01 12.53
N ILE A 312 -6.48 10.28 11.40
CA ILE A 312 -7.26 9.06 11.20
C ILE A 312 -6.78 7.96 12.15
N GLU A 313 -5.47 7.68 12.18
CA GLU A 313 -4.90 6.67 13.07
C GLU A 313 -5.19 6.98 14.55
N SER A 314 -5.06 8.25 14.96
CA SER A 314 -5.37 8.68 16.31
C SER A 314 -6.85 8.54 16.64
N ALA A 315 -7.75 8.95 15.73
CA ALA A 315 -9.20 8.84 15.95
C ALA A 315 -9.64 7.39 16.11
N ILE A 316 -9.12 6.47 15.29
CA ILE A 316 -9.40 5.03 15.43
C ILE A 316 -8.85 4.51 16.75
N ASN A 317 -7.61 4.84 17.11
CA ASN A 317 -7.03 4.41 18.38
C ASN A 317 -7.80 4.94 19.60
N VAL A 318 -8.24 6.20 19.59
CA VAL A 318 -9.08 6.78 20.64
C VAL A 318 -10.41 6.03 20.74
N PHE A 319 -11.03 5.75 19.60
CA PHE A 319 -12.26 4.95 19.56
C PHE A 319 -12.04 3.52 20.04
N SER A 320 -10.91 2.88 19.74
CA SER A 320 -10.65 1.51 20.18
C SER A 320 -10.27 1.42 21.66
N ARG A 321 -9.68 2.43 22.29
CA ARG A 321 -9.29 2.35 23.72
C ARG A 321 -10.48 2.31 24.67
N SER A 322 -10.37 1.50 25.73
CA SER A 322 -11.25 1.58 26.89
C SER A 322 -10.94 2.85 27.69
N GLY A 323 -11.92 3.75 27.77
CA GLY A 323 -11.81 5.04 28.45
C GLY A 323 -12.71 6.09 27.80
N ALA A 324 -13.26 6.99 28.62
CA ALA A 324 -14.19 8.04 28.18
C ALA A 324 -13.70 8.77 26.93
N ASP A 325 -14.63 9.16 26.05
CA ASP A 325 -14.37 9.98 24.86
C ASP A 325 -13.72 11.30 25.26
N THR A 326 -12.40 11.30 25.40
CA THR A 326 -11.65 12.54 25.41
C THR A 326 -11.52 12.95 23.94
N ALA A 327 -12.40 13.87 23.53
CA ALA A 327 -12.30 14.50 22.22
C ALA A 327 -10.84 14.96 22.02
N PRO A 328 -10.20 14.65 20.89
CA PRO A 328 -8.85 15.14 20.62
C PRO A 328 -8.92 16.64 20.41
N HIS A 329 -8.74 17.43 21.47
CA HIS A 329 -8.51 18.85 21.34
C HIS A 329 -7.19 19.05 20.61
N ILE A 330 -7.28 19.49 19.35
CA ILE A 330 -6.15 20.05 18.62
C ILE A 330 -5.82 21.38 19.31
N HIS A 331 -5.02 21.33 20.37
CA HIS A 331 -4.54 22.54 21.03
C HIS A 331 -3.43 23.17 20.18
N SER A 332 -3.72 24.38 19.66
CA SER A 332 -2.67 25.32 19.28
C SER A 332 -1.91 25.70 20.55
N HIS A 333 -0.63 25.36 20.63
CA HIS A 333 0.22 25.77 21.74
C HIS A 333 0.37 27.30 21.72
N THR A 334 -0.23 27.97 22.70
CA THR A 334 0.25 29.25 23.21
C THR A 334 0.74 29.01 24.63
N HIS A 335 2.06 29.15 24.82
CA HIS A 335 2.70 29.09 26.12
C HIS A 335 2.22 30.26 27.00
N THR A 336 1.71 29.94 28.18
CA THR A 336 1.69 30.86 29.33
C THR A 336 2.15 30.10 30.56
N HIS A 337 3.31 30.50 31.07
CA HIS A 337 3.85 30.05 32.36
C HIS A 337 2.96 30.56 33.49
N THR A 338 2.56 29.67 34.38
CA THR A 338 2.18 30.03 35.76
C THR A 338 2.72 28.99 36.73
N HIS A 339 3.60 29.45 37.61
CA HIS A 339 4.05 28.78 38.82
C HIS A 339 2.85 28.48 39.73
N THR A 340 2.80 27.30 40.33
CA THR A 340 2.05 27.07 41.58
C THR A 340 2.80 26.11 42.48
N ASP A 341 2.91 26.55 43.72
CA ASP A 341 3.73 26.05 44.81
C ASP A 341 3.32 24.67 45.35
N THR A 342 4.35 23.94 45.75
CA THR A 342 4.30 22.76 46.62
C THR A 342 3.78 23.11 48.01
N HIS A 343 2.74 22.41 48.47
CA HIS A 343 2.52 22.18 49.90
C HIS A 343 2.15 20.72 50.16
N ALA A 344 3.03 20.05 50.90
CA ALA A 344 2.84 18.73 51.46
C ALA A 344 1.99 18.83 52.74
N HIS A 345 0.95 18.01 52.84
CA HIS A 345 0.33 17.67 54.13
C HIS A 345 0.20 16.16 54.26
N ALA A 346 0.97 15.62 55.20
CA ALA A 346 0.85 14.27 55.70
C ALA A 346 -0.39 14.18 56.60
N HIS A 347 -1.26 13.21 56.33
CA HIS A 347 -2.32 12.80 57.25
C HIS A 347 -2.24 11.29 57.48
N THR A 348 -1.80 10.94 58.68
CA THR A 348 -1.88 9.64 59.33
C THR A 348 -3.33 9.33 59.66
N GLN A 349 -3.83 8.14 59.32
CA GLN A 349 -5.03 7.55 59.91
C GLN A 349 -4.87 6.04 60.16
N PRO A 350 -5.55 5.47 61.16
CA PRO A 350 -5.15 4.27 61.85
C PRO A 350 -5.79 2.99 61.30
N HIS A 351 -5.10 1.87 61.53
CA HIS A 351 -5.55 0.52 61.20
C HIS A 351 -6.86 0.16 61.91
N THR A 352 -7.89 -0.17 61.13
CA THR A 352 -9.06 -0.94 61.58
C THR A 352 -9.25 -2.13 60.65
N ALA A 353 -9.30 -3.32 61.24
CA ALA A 353 -9.52 -4.58 60.55
C ALA A 353 -10.96 -4.63 59.99
N VAL A 354 -11.10 -4.89 58.69
CA VAL A 354 -12.37 -5.10 58.02
C VAL A 354 -12.38 -6.50 57.40
N GLY A 355 -13.40 -7.26 57.75
CA GLY A 355 -13.59 -8.65 57.36
C GLY A 355 -13.74 -8.85 55.85
N THR A 356 -13.46 -10.08 55.45
CA THR A 356 -13.60 -10.63 54.10
C THR A 356 -15.06 -10.61 53.66
N LEU A 357 -15.50 -9.50 53.07
CA LEU A 357 -16.66 -9.45 52.20
C LEU A 357 -16.18 -9.76 50.79
N ALA A 358 -16.63 -10.87 50.23
CA ALA A 358 -16.45 -11.20 48.83
C ALA A 358 -16.99 -10.05 47.97
N HIS A 359 -16.09 -9.25 47.38
CA HIS A 359 -16.45 -8.25 46.39
C HIS A 359 -17.02 -8.98 45.17
N ALA A 360 -18.27 -8.67 44.83
CA ALA A 360 -18.79 -8.94 43.49
C ALA A 360 -17.78 -8.35 42.47
N PRO A 361 -17.52 -9.04 41.34
CA PRO A 361 -16.59 -8.52 40.34
C PRO A 361 -17.02 -7.11 39.96
N ALA A 362 -16.07 -6.17 39.99
CA ALA A 362 -16.30 -4.80 39.59
C ALA A 362 -17.00 -4.81 38.20
N PRO A 363 -18.05 -4.00 37.98
CA PRO A 363 -18.70 -3.94 36.68
C PRO A 363 -17.64 -3.67 35.62
N ALA A 364 -17.67 -4.47 34.54
CA ALA A 364 -16.74 -4.30 33.43
C ALA A 364 -16.77 -2.82 32.99
N PRO A 365 -15.61 -2.20 32.73
CA PRO A 365 -15.58 -0.82 32.27
C PRO A 365 -16.47 -0.68 31.02
N PRO A 366 -17.15 0.47 30.84
CA PRO A 366 -17.96 0.69 29.66
C PRO A 366 -17.09 0.46 28.43
N SER A 367 -17.55 -0.42 27.55
CA SER A 367 -16.79 -0.92 26.42
C SER A 367 -17.60 -0.72 25.15
N ARG A 368 -16.92 -0.30 24.08
CA ARG A 368 -17.52 -0.08 22.77
C ARG A 368 -17.76 -1.43 22.13
N THR A 369 -19.03 -1.75 21.91
CA THR A 369 -19.47 -3.07 21.49
C THR A 369 -19.62 -3.16 19.99
N VAL A 370 -19.51 -4.40 19.50
CA VAL A 370 -19.92 -4.80 18.15
C VAL A 370 -21.15 -5.67 18.29
N THR A 371 -22.24 -5.30 17.64
CA THR A 371 -23.46 -6.11 17.59
C THR A 371 -23.75 -6.53 16.17
N THR A 372 -24.36 -7.70 16.01
CA THR A 372 -24.73 -8.22 14.70
C THR A 372 -26.16 -8.71 14.70
N ASP A 373 -26.98 -8.15 13.82
CA ASP A 373 -28.41 -8.42 13.72
C ASP A 373 -28.74 -8.90 12.30
N CYS A 374 -29.66 -9.87 12.18
CA CYS A 374 -30.20 -10.29 10.88
C CYS A 374 -31.54 -9.60 10.68
N LEU A 375 -31.63 -8.76 9.64
CA LEU A 375 -32.80 -7.93 9.36
C LEU A 375 -33.17 -8.03 7.87
N PRO A 376 -34.44 -7.83 7.51
CA PRO A 376 -34.81 -7.64 6.11
C PRO A 376 -34.02 -6.49 5.48
N TYR A 377 -33.64 -6.63 4.21
CA TYR A 377 -32.79 -5.68 3.49
C TYR A 377 -33.30 -4.24 3.59
N MET A 378 -34.59 -4.02 3.30
CA MET A 378 -35.18 -2.69 3.35
C MET A 378 -35.21 -2.10 4.76
N GLU A 379 -35.39 -2.93 5.79
CA GLU A 379 -35.36 -2.49 7.19
C GLU A 379 -33.95 -2.08 7.60
N ALA A 380 -32.94 -2.85 7.22
CA ALA A 380 -31.54 -2.53 7.47
C ALA A 380 -31.14 -1.19 6.83
N ILE A 381 -31.46 -0.98 5.56
CA ILE A 381 -31.16 0.27 4.83
C ILE A 381 -31.91 1.46 5.44
N ASN A 382 -33.20 1.31 5.76
CA ASN A 382 -33.98 2.36 6.41
C ASN A 382 -33.47 2.69 7.82
N GLY A 383 -32.90 1.69 8.51
CA GLY A 383 -32.18 1.87 9.77
C GLY A 383 -30.89 2.67 9.62
N GLY A 384 -30.42 2.93 8.40
CA GLY A 384 -29.19 3.65 8.10
C GLY A 384 -27.95 2.75 8.06
N ALA A 385 -28.13 1.45 7.87
CA ALA A 385 -27.03 0.55 7.55
C ALA A 385 -26.54 0.83 6.12
N MET A 386 -25.22 0.83 5.93
CA MET A 386 -24.61 1.05 4.63
C MET A 386 -24.40 -0.28 3.90
N ALA A 387 -24.88 -0.38 2.67
CA ALA A 387 -24.53 -1.46 1.76
C ALA A 387 -23.16 -1.21 1.10
N LEU A 388 -22.38 -2.26 0.95
CA LEU A 388 -21.12 -2.23 0.21
C LEU A 388 -21.40 -2.30 -1.29
N PHE A 389 -20.78 -1.39 -2.03
CA PHE A 389 -21.02 -1.25 -3.47
C PHE A 389 -20.47 -2.47 -4.23
N GLY A 390 -21.33 -3.12 -5.03
CA GLY A 390 -20.97 -4.26 -5.88
C GLY A 390 -21.29 -5.65 -5.31
N GLU A 391 -21.73 -5.74 -4.05
CA GLU A 391 -22.18 -6.97 -3.41
C GLU A 391 -23.67 -7.22 -3.67
N LYS A 392 -24.08 -8.48 -3.87
CA LYS A 392 -25.50 -8.86 -4.02
C LYS A 392 -26.05 -9.35 -2.68
N TYR A 393 -27.01 -8.63 -2.13
CA TYR A 393 -27.65 -8.95 -0.84
C TYR A 393 -28.82 -9.92 -1.01
N GLU A 394 -29.16 -10.67 0.04
CA GLU A 394 -30.42 -11.45 0.11
C GLU A 394 -31.55 -10.58 0.67
N ASP A 395 -32.76 -11.13 0.70
CA ASP A 395 -33.92 -10.53 1.38
C ASP A 395 -33.63 -10.26 2.86
N ASP A 396 -32.88 -11.15 3.52
CA ASP A 396 -32.37 -10.98 4.88
C ASP A 396 -30.86 -10.73 4.86
N VAL A 397 -30.42 -9.67 5.54
CA VAL A 397 -29.01 -9.25 5.61
C VAL A 397 -28.51 -9.18 7.04
N ARG A 398 -27.22 -9.49 7.21
CA ARG A 398 -26.53 -9.29 8.48
C ARG A 398 -25.99 -7.85 8.55
N VAL A 399 -26.46 -7.11 9.55
CA VAL A 399 -26.01 -5.77 9.87
C VAL A 399 -25.01 -5.86 11.00
N VAL A 400 -23.83 -5.25 10.83
CA VAL A 400 -22.81 -5.12 11.86
C VAL A 400 -22.79 -3.68 12.32
N THR A 401 -23.01 -3.47 13.61
CA THR A 401 -23.08 -2.14 14.22
C THR A 401 -21.98 -1.97 15.26
N LEU A 402 -21.22 -0.88 15.12
CA LEU A 402 -20.21 -0.45 16.09
C LEU A 402 -20.79 0.68 16.93
N THR A 403 -20.75 0.55 18.26
CA THR A 403 -21.36 1.52 19.18
C THR A 403 -20.31 2.23 20.03
N GLY A 404 -20.47 3.54 20.23
CA GLY A 404 -19.67 4.38 21.12
C GLY A 404 -19.95 4.14 22.60
N LEU A 405 -19.18 4.79 23.49
CA LEU A 405 -19.41 4.70 24.94
C LEU A 405 -20.68 5.43 25.38
N ASP A 406 -21.10 6.41 24.59
CA ASP A 406 -22.35 7.16 24.72
C ASP A 406 -23.59 6.37 24.26
N GLY A 407 -23.40 5.14 23.78
CA GLY A 407 -24.47 4.32 23.19
C GLY A 407 -24.84 4.75 21.77
N ASN A 408 -24.19 5.78 21.22
CA ASN A 408 -24.47 6.24 19.87
C ASN A 408 -23.76 5.36 18.85
N ARG A 409 -24.41 5.22 17.69
CA ARG A 409 -23.89 4.45 16.57
C ARG A 409 -22.67 5.11 15.95
N TYR A 410 -21.56 4.38 15.91
CA TYR A 410 -20.33 4.84 15.27
C TYR A 410 -20.24 4.43 13.80
N SER A 411 -20.59 3.17 13.50
CA SER A 411 -20.75 2.63 12.14
C SER A 411 -21.88 1.59 12.12
N SER A 412 -22.49 1.38 10.94
CA SER A 412 -23.48 0.35 10.69
C SER A 412 -23.43 -0.07 9.24
N GLU A 413 -23.03 -1.29 8.98
CA GLU A 413 -22.68 -1.78 7.64
C GLU A 413 -23.24 -3.18 7.41
N LEU A 414 -23.67 -3.48 6.18
CA LEU A 414 -24.07 -4.83 5.80
C LEU A 414 -22.81 -5.68 5.63
N CYS A 415 -22.60 -6.64 6.53
CA CYS A 415 -21.37 -7.45 6.55
C CYS A 415 -21.61 -8.88 7.04
N GLY A 416 -21.16 -9.85 6.25
CA GLY A 416 -21.23 -11.27 6.57
C GLY A 416 -20.01 -11.84 7.30
N GLY A 417 -18.93 -11.05 7.45
CA GLY A 417 -17.65 -11.54 8.00
C GLY A 417 -17.63 -11.73 9.51
N SER A 418 -16.52 -12.28 10.00
CA SER A 418 -16.31 -12.46 11.45
C SER A 418 -15.85 -11.16 12.11
N HIS A 419 -16.34 -10.88 13.31
CA HIS A 419 -16.01 -9.68 14.09
C HIS A 419 -15.64 -10.03 15.54
N VAL A 420 -14.86 -9.16 16.17
CA VAL A 420 -14.68 -9.18 17.64
C VAL A 420 -15.89 -8.59 18.33
N ASP A 421 -16.19 -9.03 19.55
CA ASP A 421 -17.32 -8.52 20.33
C ASP A 421 -17.08 -7.09 20.85
N GLN A 422 -15.80 -6.76 21.09
CA GLN A 422 -15.38 -5.49 21.68
C GLN A 422 -14.36 -4.79 20.80
N VAL A 423 -14.60 -3.52 20.50
CA VAL A 423 -13.71 -2.71 19.62
C VAL A 423 -12.30 -2.58 20.22
N ILE A 424 -12.16 -2.67 21.55
CA ILE A 424 -10.87 -2.66 22.24
C ILE A 424 -9.91 -3.74 21.76
N GLU A 425 -10.41 -4.86 21.26
CA GLU A 425 -9.56 -5.92 20.74
C GLU A 425 -8.83 -5.50 19.45
N CYS A 426 -9.26 -4.42 18.80
CA CYS A 426 -8.58 -3.82 17.65
C CYS A 426 -7.47 -2.83 18.05
N PHE A 427 -7.29 -2.54 19.34
CA PHE A 427 -6.23 -1.64 19.81
C PHE A 427 -4.89 -2.37 20.00
N PRO A 428 -3.74 -1.77 19.61
CA PRO A 428 -3.61 -0.54 18.84
C PRO A 428 -3.83 -0.76 17.33
N PHE A 429 -4.23 0.30 16.64
CA PHE A 429 -4.35 0.39 15.19
C PHE A 429 -3.17 1.18 14.60
N ARG A 430 -2.56 0.66 13.54
CA ARG A 430 -1.41 1.30 12.88
C ARG A 430 -1.53 1.26 11.36
N ILE A 431 -1.44 2.42 10.72
CA ILE A 431 -1.36 2.56 9.26
C ILE A 431 0.08 2.26 8.80
N LEU A 432 0.26 1.23 7.99
CA LEU A 432 1.55 0.89 7.41
C LEU A 432 1.88 1.81 6.23
N THR A 433 0.97 1.89 5.27
CA THR A 433 1.19 2.61 4.01
C THR A 433 -0.09 3.27 3.53
N GLU A 434 0.08 4.30 2.71
CA GLU A 434 -1.00 4.91 1.96
C GLU A 434 -0.52 5.26 0.54
N SER A 435 -1.28 4.86 -0.48
CA SER A 435 -0.85 4.90 -1.88
C SER A 435 -2.00 5.11 -2.87
N ALA A 436 -1.68 5.54 -4.10
CA ALA A 436 -2.65 5.60 -5.20
C ALA A 436 -2.75 4.24 -5.89
N VAL A 437 -3.97 3.77 -6.14
CA VAL A 437 -4.22 2.53 -6.91
C VAL A 437 -4.59 2.86 -8.35
N ALA A 438 -5.49 3.83 -8.52
CA ALA A 438 -5.98 4.33 -9.80
C ALA A 438 -6.39 5.80 -9.66
N ALA A 439 -6.75 6.45 -10.76
CA ALA A 439 -7.29 7.80 -10.72
C ALA A 439 -8.57 7.83 -9.86
N GLY A 440 -8.56 8.65 -8.80
CA GLY A 440 -9.70 8.75 -7.87
C GLY A 440 -9.79 7.65 -6.81
N THR A 441 -8.82 6.72 -6.73
CA THR A 441 -8.81 5.62 -5.75
C THR A 441 -7.50 5.58 -4.95
N ARG A 442 -7.63 5.59 -3.62
CA ARG A 442 -6.52 5.48 -2.66
C ARG A 442 -6.63 4.17 -1.90
N ARG A 443 -5.48 3.69 -1.40
CA ARG A 443 -5.36 2.47 -0.59
C ARG A 443 -4.66 2.77 0.71
N ILE A 444 -5.23 2.30 1.81
CA ILE A 444 -4.58 2.22 3.13
C ILE A 444 -4.32 0.76 3.45
N GLU A 445 -3.09 0.44 3.85
CA GLU A 445 -2.78 -0.83 4.50
C GLU A 445 -2.51 -0.56 5.99
N ALA A 446 -3.07 -1.40 6.85
CA ALA A 446 -2.98 -1.23 8.30
C ALA A 446 -2.94 -2.57 9.03
N VAL A 447 -2.51 -2.52 10.29
CA VAL A 447 -2.44 -3.65 11.20
C VAL A 447 -3.04 -3.29 12.55
N VAL A 448 -3.52 -4.29 13.28
CA VAL A 448 -4.11 -4.10 14.61
C VAL A 448 -3.58 -5.08 15.66
N GLY A 449 -3.81 -4.74 16.93
CA GLY A 449 -3.52 -5.61 18.07
C GLY A 449 -2.03 -5.96 18.13
N GLN A 450 -1.73 -7.25 18.26
CA GLN A 450 -0.35 -7.72 18.40
C GLN A 450 0.52 -7.36 17.18
N ALA A 451 -0.02 -7.46 15.96
CA ALA A 451 0.71 -7.11 14.73
C ALA A 451 1.12 -5.63 14.68
N ALA A 452 0.29 -4.74 15.23
CA ALA A 452 0.63 -3.32 15.39
C ALA A 452 1.73 -3.11 16.44
N VAL A 453 1.65 -3.81 17.59
CA VAL A 453 2.70 -3.78 18.63
C VAL A 453 4.05 -4.22 18.08
N ASP A 454 4.07 -5.33 17.32
CA ASP A 454 5.29 -5.85 16.72
C ASP A 454 5.86 -4.87 15.69
N THR A 455 5.00 -4.24 14.88
CA THR A 455 5.42 -3.18 13.94
C THR A 455 6.07 -1.99 14.66
N TYR A 456 5.52 -1.54 15.80
CA TYR A 456 6.14 -0.47 16.59
C TYR A 456 7.50 -0.89 17.14
N ARG A 457 7.61 -2.12 17.65
CA ARG A 457 8.87 -2.67 18.17
C ARG A 457 9.94 -2.75 17.09
N ASP A 458 9.59 -3.26 15.91
CA ASP A 458 10.50 -3.38 14.78
C ASP A 458 10.98 -2.01 14.29
N THR A 459 10.07 -1.03 14.24
CA THR A 459 10.40 0.35 13.89
C THR A 459 11.38 0.96 14.90
N GLU A 460 11.12 0.81 16.20
CA GLU A 460 12.02 1.31 17.25
C GLU A 460 13.41 0.66 17.16
N GLN A 461 13.49 -0.66 16.92
CA GLN A 461 14.76 -1.34 16.71
C GLN A 461 15.51 -0.82 15.48
N ILE A 462 14.82 -0.53 14.37
CA ILE A 462 15.42 0.10 13.19
C ILE A 462 16.03 1.45 13.57
N VAL A 463 15.27 2.30 14.28
CA VAL A 463 15.74 3.63 14.69
C VAL A 463 16.94 3.54 15.62
N GLN A 464 16.96 2.59 16.57
CA GLN A 464 18.10 2.36 17.46
C GLN A 464 19.36 1.87 16.72
N ARG A 465 19.19 0.99 15.72
CA ARG A 465 20.30 0.58 14.84
C ARG A 465 20.85 1.78 14.06
N VAL A 466 19.98 2.61 13.49
CA VAL A 466 20.39 3.84 12.78
C VAL A 466 21.11 4.80 13.73
N ALA A 467 20.59 5.01 14.94
CA ALA A 467 21.22 5.83 15.97
C ALA A 467 22.65 5.37 16.25
N SER A 468 22.85 4.06 16.37
CA SER A 468 24.18 3.47 16.59
C SER A 468 25.11 3.71 15.39
N LEU A 469 24.62 3.53 14.15
CA LEU A 469 25.40 3.76 12.92
C LEU A 469 25.85 5.22 12.77
N VAL A 470 24.99 6.18 13.11
CA VAL A 470 25.31 7.61 13.03
C VAL A 470 25.97 8.15 14.31
N LYS A 471 26.22 7.28 15.30
CA LYS A 471 26.74 7.63 16.63
C LYS A 471 25.92 8.72 17.33
N SER A 472 24.59 8.65 17.20
CA SER A 472 23.65 9.48 17.96
C SER A 472 23.48 8.91 19.37
N PRO A 473 23.45 9.73 20.44
CA PRO A 473 23.30 9.27 21.81
C PRO A 473 21.91 8.67 22.10
N ASN A 474 20.88 9.05 21.34
CA ASN A 474 19.53 8.50 21.45
C ASN A 474 18.77 8.62 20.11
N SER A 475 17.62 7.95 20.03
CA SER A 475 16.73 7.95 18.86
C SER A 475 16.18 9.34 18.51
N ALA A 476 15.89 10.17 19.52
CA ALA A 476 15.34 11.52 19.32
C ALA A 476 16.31 12.48 18.61
N GLN A 477 17.63 12.25 18.72
CA GLN A 477 18.65 13.09 18.08
C GLN A 477 19.16 12.55 16.74
N VAL A 478 18.63 11.43 16.26
CA VAL A 478 19.07 10.80 15.00
C VAL A 478 18.93 11.76 13.83
N GLU A 479 17.79 12.43 13.71
CA GLU A 479 17.52 13.36 12.62
C GLU A 479 18.53 14.52 12.60
N THR A 480 18.72 15.18 13.75
CA THR A 480 19.72 16.25 13.91
C THR A 480 21.13 15.76 13.58
N ARG A 481 21.49 14.55 14.01
CA ARG A 481 22.81 13.98 13.74
C ARG A 481 23.01 13.68 12.26
N VAL A 482 22.00 13.13 11.58
CA VAL A 482 22.02 12.92 10.12
C VAL A 482 22.17 14.25 9.39
N GLN A 483 21.44 15.29 9.80
CA GLN A 483 21.55 16.61 9.19
C GLN A 483 22.94 17.23 9.37
N SER A 484 23.54 17.08 10.56
CA SER A 484 24.93 17.48 10.82
C SER A 484 25.90 16.72 9.91
N LEU A 485 25.80 15.40 9.82
CA LEU A 485 26.67 14.60 8.94
C LEU A 485 26.54 14.97 7.46
N GLN A 486 25.34 15.32 7.00
CA GLN A 486 25.13 15.80 5.63
C GLN A 486 25.80 17.17 5.39
N ASN A 487 25.75 18.06 6.39
CA ASN A 487 26.40 19.36 6.33
C ASN A 487 27.93 19.19 6.34
N ASP A 488 28.47 18.37 7.24
CA ASP A 488 29.89 18.05 7.33
C ASP A 488 30.38 17.45 5.99
N LEU A 489 29.62 16.51 5.41
CA LEU A 489 29.95 15.91 4.10
C LEU A 489 29.99 16.96 2.98
N LYS A 490 29.07 17.93 3.00
CA LYS A 490 29.03 19.01 2.02
C LYS A 490 30.20 19.97 2.20
N GLU A 491 30.58 20.26 3.45
CA GLU A 491 31.71 21.11 3.80
C GLU A 491 33.05 20.45 3.44
N SER A 492 33.29 19.21 3.85
CA SER A 492 34.49 18.46 3.47
C SER A 492 34.63 18.32 1.95
N LYS A 493 33.53 18.14 1.21
CA LYS A 493 33.58 18.14 -0.27
C LYS A 493 34.04 19.49 -0.84
N ARG A 494 33.58 20.61 -0.26
CA ARG A 494 34.02 21.95 -0.65
C ARG A 494 35.49 22.18 -0.31
N GLU A 495 35.93 21.76 0.88
CA GLU A 495 37.33 21.87 1.30
C GLU A 495 38.25 21.03 0.38
N ILE A 496 37.84 19.81 0.03
CA ILE A 496 38.57 18.98 -0.96
C ILE A 496 38.67 19.70 -2.30
N ASP A 497 37.58 20.27 -2.81
CA ASP A 497 37.63 20.99 -4.09
C ASP A 497 38.53 22.26 -4.01
N GLN A 498 38.55 22.96 -2.86
CA GLN A 498 39.45 24.10 -2.62
C GLN A 498 40.92 23.68 -2.53
N LEU A 499 41.21 22.60 -1.81
CA LEU A 499 42.56 22.04 -1.70
C LEU A 499 43.05 21.54 -3.07
N LEU A 500 42.21 20.84 -3.83
CA LEU A 500 42.54 20.43 -5.20
C LEU A 500 42.82 21.64 -6.11
N GLN A 501 42.06 22.72 -5.96
CA GLN A 501 42.32 23.96 -6.69
C GLN A 501 43.66 24.58 -6.29
N SER A 502 43.98 24.64 -4.99
CA SER A 502 45.28 25.11 -4.49
C SER A 502 46.44 24.26 -5.02
N VAL A 503 46.31 22.93 -4.97
CA VAL A 503 47.32 22.00 -5.52
C VAL A 503 47.49 22.21 -7.02
N ALA A 504 46.39 22.38 -7.77
CA ALA A 504 46.45 22.65 -9.21
C ALA A 504 47.20 23.96 -9.56
N MET A 505 47.25 24.91 -8.64
CA MET A 505 47.95 26.19 -8.80
C MET A 505 49.40 26.14 -8.32
N ALA A 506 49.84 25.05 -7.68
CA ALA A 506 51.21 24.93 -7.20
C ALA A 506 52.20 24.93 -8.38
N PRO A 507 53.30 25.71 -8.34
CA PRO A 507 54.25 25.79 -9.45
C PRO A 507 54.90 24.45 -9.80
N VAL A 508 55.20 23.64 -8.78
CA VAL A 508 55.90 22.35 -8.88
C VAL A 508 54.98 21.22 -9.37
N LEU A 509 53.67 21.47 -9.52
CA LEU A 509 52.74 20.41 -9.89
C LEU A 509 52.84 20.08 -11.39
N GLY A 510 53.29 18.85 -11.67
CA GLY A 510 53.38 18.31 -13.01
C GLY A 510 54.71 18.65 -13.66
N GLU A 511 55.41 17.61 -14.11
CA GLU A 511 56.65 17.79 -14.86
C GLU A 511 56.28 18.11 -16.32
N THR A 512 56.87 19.19 -16.86
CA THR A 512 56.79 19.45 -18.30
C THR A 512 57.67 18.43 -19.00
N PHE A 513 57.03 17.39 -19.52
CA PHE A 513 57.71 16.28 -20.18
C PHE A 513 58.18 16.65 -21.59
N PHE A 514 57.47 17.57 -22.24
CA PHE A 514 57.78 18.04 -23.59
C PHE A 514 57.35 19.50 -23.77
N ALA A 515 58.14 20.25 -24.53
CA ALA A 515 57.81 21.59 -25.01
C ALA A 515 58.29 21.75 -26.46
N GLY A 516 57.44 22.28 -27.34
CA GLY A 516 57.78 22.50 -28.75
C GLY A 516 57.02 23.68 -29.36
N GLN A 517 57.54 24.22 -30.47
CA GLN A 517 56.94 25.35 -31.19
C GLN A 517 56.13 24.89 -32.40
N TYR A 518 54.87 25.31 -32.48
CA TYR A 518 53.93 24.92 -33.53
C TYR A 518 53.14 26.14 -34.00
N SER A 519 53.27 26.50 -35.29
CA SER A 519 52.58 27.67 -35.87
C SER A 519 52.77 28.97 -35.06
N GLY A 520 53.95 29.15 -34.46
CA GLY A 520 54.29 30.31 -33.63
C GLY A 520 53.76 30.26 -32.18
N VAL A 521 53.21 29.13 -31.75
CA VAL A 521 52.69 28.89 -30.39
C VAL A 521 53.51 27.79 -29.72
N GLU A 522 53.90 28.03 -28.47
CA GLU A 522 54.57 27.00 -27.66
C GLU A 522 53.53 26.02 -27.10
N VAL A 523 53.72 24.73 -27.35
CA VAL A 523 52.87 23.67 -26.80
C VAL A 523 53.65 22.85 -25.79
N LYS A 524 53.11 22.74 -24.57
CA LYS A 524 53.72 22.00 -23.45
C LYS A 524 52.86 20.81 -23.04
N VAL A 525 53.49 19.66 -22.84
CA VAL A 525 52.84 18.45 -22.34
C VAL A 525 53.28 18.22 -20.89
N HIS A 526 52.29 18.11 -20.00
CA HIS A 526 52.48 18.00 -18.55
C HIS A 526 51.98 16.64 -18.07
N MET A 527 52.84 15.88 -17.40
CA MET A 527 52.43 14.65 -16.72
C MET A 527 52.16 14.94 -15.25
N LEU A 528 50.94 14.62 -14.80
CA LEU A 528 50.51 14.84 -13.42
C LEU A 528 50.61 13.54 -12.61
N PRO A 529 50.97 13.63 -11.32
CA PRO A 529 51.07 12.46 -10.44
C PRO A 529 49.78 11.64 -10.41
N GLU A 530 49.89 10.31 -10.45
CA GLU A 530 48.76 9.39 -10.47
C GLU A 530 48.06 9.28 -9.10
N GLU A 531 48.73 9.67 -8.02
CA GLU A 531 48.20 9.65 -6.66
C GLU A 531 47.13 10.73 -6.41
N LEU A 532 47.02 11.71 -7.30
CA LEU A 532 46.08 12.82 -7.19
C LEU A 532 44.71 12.47 -7.78
N SER A 533 43.68 13.23 -7.39
CA SER A 533 42.36 13.08 -8.00
C SER A 533 42.40 13.39 -9.49
N ALA A 534 41.77 12.56 -10.33
CA ALA A 534 41.60 12.84 -11.76
C ALA A 534 40.90 14.19 -12.09
N LYS A 535 40.26 14.84 -11.10
CA LYS A 535 39.77 16.22 -11.24
C LYS A 535 40.91 17.24 -11.45
N ILE A 536 42.12 16.93 -10.97
CA ILE A 536 43.29 17.82 -10.98
C ILE A 536 43.71 18.20 -12.41
N VAL A 537 43.53 17.30 -13.38
CA VAL A 537 43.97 17.50 -14.77
C VAL A 537 43.32 18.71 -15.40
N ARG A 538 42.00 18.79 -15.26
CA ARG A 538 41.22 19.91 -15.78
C ARG A 538 41.56 21.20 -15.06
N LEU A 539 41.69 21.15 -13.73
CA LEU A 539 42.03 22.31 -12.91
C LEU A 539 43.41 22.86 -13.29
N ARG A 540 44.42 21.99 -13.43
CA ARG A 540 45.78 22.36 -13.83
C ARG A 540 45.83 22.92 -15.24
N ALA A 541 45.21 22.25 -16.21
CA ALA A 541 45.11 22.74 -17.58
C ALA A 541 44.48 24.14 -17.64
N THR A 542 43.34 24.33 -16.96
CA THR A 542 42.66 25.62 -16.89
C THR A 542 43.51 26.70 -16.21
N HIS A 543 44.28 26.35 -15.18
CA HIS A 543 45.19 27.28 -14.51
C HIS A 543 46.33 27.71 -15.43
N LEU A 544 47.04 26.74 -16.03
CA LEU A 544 48.18 26.99 -16.93
C LEU A 544 47.78 27.90 -18.10
N ALA A 545 46.63 27.63 -18.73
CA ALA A 545 46.09 28.47 -19.80
C ALA A 545 45.78 29.93 -19.38
N LYS A 546 45.65 30.21 -18.08
CA LYS A 546 45.45 31.57 -17.56
C LYS A 546 46.77 32.26 -17.20
N VAL A 547 47.75 31.52 -16.68
CA VAL A 547 49.00 32.11 -16.16
C VAL A 547 50.11 32.18 -17.20
N GLU A 548 50.18 31.23 -18.13
CA GLU A 548 51.17 31.23 -19.21
C GLU A 548 50.52 31.81 -20.48
N THR A 549 51.12 32.90 -20.99
CA THR A 549 50.63 33.61 -22.18
C THR A 549 51.29 33.08 -23.44
N GLY A 550 50.53 32.98 -24.53
CA GLY A 550 51.06 32.49 -25.81
C GLY A 550 51.40 30.99 -25.83
N THR A 551 50.95 30.23 -24.82
CA THR A 551 51.18 28.79 -24.70
C THR A 551 49.89 27.96 -24.80
N ALA A 552 50.01 26.74 -25.30
CA ALA A 552 48.99 25.70 -25.16
C ALA A 552 49.54 24.55 -24.32
N HIS A 553 48.64 23.90 -23.57
CA HIS A 553 48.97 22.90 -22.58
C HIS A 553 48.16 21.64 -22.82
N VAL A 554 48.82 20.48 -22.72
CA VAL A 554 48.17 19.17 -22.65
C VAL A 554 48.57 18.55 -21.32
N CYS A 555 47.62 18.43 -20.40
CA CYS A 555 47.82 17.80 -19.09
C CYS A 555 47.33 16.36 -19.13
N ILE A 556 48.11 15.43 -18.57
CA ILE A 556 47.83 13.99 -18.59
C ILE A 556 47.87 13.45 -17.16
N HIS A 557 46.96 12.53 -16.84
CA HIS A 557 46.92 11.81 -15.57
C HIS A 557 46.22 10.47 -15.76
N GLY A 558 46.96 9.38 -15.54
CA GLY A 558 46.53 8.05 -15.97
C GLY A 558 45.97 8.13 -17.40
N ASN A 559 44.81 7.52 -17.64
CA ASN A 559 44.21 7.50 -18.96
C ASN A 559 43.48 8.77 -19.41
N LYS A 560 43.49 9.84 -18.62
CA LYS A 560 42.81 11.10 -18.97
C LYS A 560 43.80 12.13 -19.47
N LEU A 561 43.38 12.88 -20.48
CA LEU A 561 44.10 14.03 -20.98
C LEU A 561 43.17 15.23 -21.14
N VAL A 562 43.68 16.42 -20.83
CA VAL A 562 42.97 17.69 -21.00
C VAL A 562 43.89 18.65 -21.74
N ALA A 563 43.41 19.16 -22.88
CA ALA A 563 44.08 20.22 -23.61
C ALA A 563 43.42 21.57 -23.33
N SER A 564 44.24 22.58 -23.11
CA SER A 564 43.81 23.97 -22.88
C SER A 564 44.78 24.93 -23.54
N LYS A 565 44.31 26.07 -24.03
CA LYS A 565 45.18 27.10 -24.61
C LYS A 565 44.96 28.46 -23.98
N CYS A 566 46.00 29.28 -23.97
CA CYS A 566 45.89 30.69 -23.59
C CYS A 566 44.79 31.40 -24.42
N GLY A 567 44.05 32.30 -23.78
CA GLY A 567 42.95 33.03 -24.41
C GLY A 567 43.37 33.91 -25.58
N THR A 568 44.65 34.31 -25.65
CA THR A 568 45.21 35.12 -26.74
C THR A 568 45.47 34.32 -28.02
N ILE A 569 45.53 32.99 -27.95
CA ILE A 569 45.77 32.13 -29.12
C ILE A 569 44.46 32.01 -29.92
N SER A 570 44.47 32.26 -31.23
CA SER A 570 43.27 32.06 -32.06
C SER A 570 42.89 30.58 -32.16
N LYS A 571 41.59 30.30 -32.25
CA LYS A 571 41.07 28.95 -32.53
C LYS A 571 41.54 28.40 -33.88
N ASP A 572 41.88 29.28 -34.82
CA ASP A 572 42.33 28.92 -36.16
C ASP A 572 43.81 28.49 -36.17
N VAL A 573 44.55 28.79 -35.08
CA VAL A 573 45.94 28.36 -34.90
C VAL A 573 46.01 27.06 -34.10
N ILE A 574 45.34 27.02 -32.93
CA ILE A 574 45.20 25.79 -32.14
C ILE A 574 43.74 25.64 -31.70
N HIS A 575 43.14 24.51 -32.04
CA HIS A 575 41.80 24.13 -31.60
C HIS A 575 41.85 22.92 -30.65
N CYS A 576 41.70 23.15 -29.34
CA CYS A 576 41.84 22.10 -28.31
C CYS A 576 40.93 20.88 -28.56
N GLY A 577 39.66 21.10 -28.96
CA GLY A 577 38.74 20.00 -29.28
C GLY A 577 39.19 19.09 -30.43
N GLN A 578 39.80 19.66 -31.48
CA GLN A 578 40.30 18.90 -32.63
C GLN A 578 41.61 18.19 -32.26
N LEU A 579 42.49 18.88 -31.54
CA LEU A 579 43.73 18.32 -31.00
C LEU A 579 43.45 17.06 -30.17
N VAL A 580 42.58 17.17 -29.16
CA VAL A 580 42.21 16.04 -28.30
C VAL A 580 41.55 14.92 -29.08
N LYS A 581 40.69 15.24 -30.05
CA LYS A 581 40.04 14.23 -30.90
C LYS A 581 41.05 13.46 -31.75
N CYS A 582 42.03 14.16 -32.35
CA CYS A 582 43.09 13.55 -33.13
C CYS A 582 43.97 12.64 -32.27
N VAL A 583 44.48 13.17 -31.14
CA VAL A 583 45.32 12.42 -30.18
C VAL A 583 44.60 11.19 -29.65
N THR A 584 43.34 11.32 -29.25
CA THR A 584 42.57 10.17 -28.75
C THR A 584 42.25 9.15 -29.85
N THR A 585 42.07 9.56 -31.10
CA THR A 585 41.85 8.63 -32.22
C THR A 585 43.09 7.79 -32.50
N GLU A 586 44.27 8.40 -32.46
CA GLU A 586 45.55 7.73 -32.69
C GLU A 586 45.90 6.74 -31.55
N LEU A 587 45.64 7.12 -30.30
CA LEU A 587 45.96 6.32 -29.11
C LEU A 587 44.84 5.36 -28.66
N GLY A 588 43.80 5.19 -29.50
CA GLY A 588 42.69 4.28 -29.20
C GLY A 588 41.81 4.76 -28.03
N GLY A 589 41.05 5.84 -28.26
CA GLY A 589 40.25 6.52 -27.24
C GLY A 589 39.14 7.40 -27.81
N LYS A 590 38.51 8.18 -26.94
CA LYS A 590 37.49 9.19 -27.31
C LYS A 590 37.74 10.48 -26.56
N GLY A 591 37.57 11.59 -27.24
CA GLY A 591 37.70 12.92 -26.64
C GLY A 591 37.09 14.00 -27.50
N GLY A 592 36.89 15.17 -26.89
CA GLY A 592 36.29 16.32 -27.53
C GLY A 592 36.14 17.49 -26.57
N GLY A 593 35.72 18.64 -27.10
CA GLY A 593 35.52 19.83 -26.30
C GLY A 593 35.50 21.10 -27.15
N SER A 594 35.63 22.22 -26.47
CA SER A 594 35.61 23.53 -27.12
C SER A 594 36.95 23.83 -27.79
N PRO A 595 37.04 24.92 -28.58
CA PRO A 595 38.32 25.39 -29.10
C PRO A 595 39.33 25.75 -28.01
N THR A 596 38.88 26.09 -26.80
CA THR A 596 39.74 26.60 -25.70
C THR A 596 40.07 25.58 -24.62
N LEU A 597 39.21 24.59 -24.43
CA LEU A 597 39.38 23.53 -23.43
C LEU A 597 38.70 22.24 -23.93
N ALA A 598 39.43 21.14 -23.91
CA ALA A 598 38.92 19.84 -24.33
C ALA A 598 39.46 18.70 -23.48
N GLU A 599 38.68 17.64 -23.37
CA GLU A 599 39.00 16.50 -22.50
C GLU A 599 38.83 15.20 -23.29
N GLY A 600 39.67 14.21 -22.98
CA GLY A 600 39.64 12.92 -23.61
C GLY A 600 40.18 11.82 -22.71
N SER A 601 39.87 10.58 -23.07
CA SER A 601 40.40 9.39 -22.44
C SER A 601 40.97 8.44 -23.49
N VAL A 602 42.12 7.85 -23.19
CA VAL A 602 42.84 6.89 -24.05
C VAL A 602 42.85 5.49 -23.41
N SER A 603 43.19 4.46 -24.19
CA SER A 603 43.35 3.10 -23.67
C SER A 603 44.58 3.01 -22.75
N ALA A 604 44.50 2.20 -21.68
CA ALA A 604 45.54 2.05 -20.65
C ALA A 604 46.90 1.58 -21.23
N GLU A 605 46.86 0.89 -22.37
CA GLU A 605 48.01 0.27 -23.04
C GLU A 605 48.84 1.28 -23.87
N ALA A 606 48.30 2.48 -24.15
CA ALA A 606 48.94 3.50 -25.01
C ALA A 606 49.65 4.64 -24.24
N LEU A 607 49.83 4.49 -22.92
CA LEU A 607 50.19 5.56 -21.98
C LEU A 607 51.68 5.79 -21.75
N SER A 608 52.52 5.49 -22.74
CA SER A 608 53.88 6.03 -22.67
C SER A 608 53.85 7.53 -22.97
N ALA A 609 54.57 8.32 -22.17
CA ALA A 609 54.72 9.75 -22.38
C ALA A 609 55.18 10.07 -23.83
N GLN A 610 55.99 9.18 -24.40
CA GLN A 610 56.54 9.29 -25.74
C GLN A 610 55.48 9.06 -26.84
N ALA A 611 54.57 8.11 -26.66
CA ALA A 611 53.44 7.90 -27.57
C ALA A 611 52.49 9.11 -27.57
N ILE A 612 52.23 9.68 -26.39
CA ILE A 612 51.35 10.85 -26.28
C ILE A 612 51.98 12.09 -26.91
N VAL A 613 53.27 12.33 -26.69
CA VAL A 613 53.99 13.40 -27.38
C VAL A 613 53.92 13.20 -28.89
N GLY A 614 54.23 12.00 -29.40
CA GLY A 614 54.15 11.69 -30.84
C GLY A 614 52.78 11.98 -31.44
N ALA A 615 51.70 11.58 -30.76
CA ALA A 615 50.34 11.84 -31.21
C ALA A 615 49.97 13.34 -31.16
N VAL A 616 50.46 14.07 -30.16
CA VAL A 616 50.29 15.53 -30.08
C VAL A 616 51.06 16.23 -31.21
N GLU A 617 52.29 15.81 -31.51
CA GLU A 617 53.06 16.37 -32.63
C GLU A 617 52.37 16.11 -33.97
N TYR A 618 51.89 14.89 -34.19
CA TYR A 618 51.15 14.51 -35.39
C TYR A 618 49.89 15.36 -35.56
N ALA A 619 49.11 15.50 -34.49
CA ALA A 619 47.88 16.28 -34.48
C ALA A 619 48.08 17.78 -34.71
N LEU A 620 49.26 18.33 -34.39
CA LEU A 620 49.60 19.74 -34.61
C LEU A 620 50.19 20.02 -36.01
N ARG A 621 50.60 18.97 -36.75
CA ARG A 621 51.13 19.08 -38.12
C ARG A 621 50.07 18.83 -39.21
N MET A 622 48.92 18.26 -38.83
CA MET A 622 47.71 18.10 -39.63
C MET A 622 46.87 19.37 -39.58
#